data_AF-A0A7R6WBH3-F1
#
_entry.id   AF-A0A7R6WBH3-F1
#
_cell.length_a   1.000
_cell.length_b   1.000
_cell.length_c   1.000
_cell.angle_alpha   90.00
_cell.angle_beta   90.00
_cell.angle_gamma   90.00
#
_symmetry.space_group_name_H-M   'P 1'
#
loop_
_entity.id
_entity.type
_entity.pdbx_description
1 polymer ?
#
loop_
_entity_poly.entity_id
_entity_poly.type
_entity_poly.pdbx_seq_one_letter_code
_entity_poly.pdbx_strand_id
1 'polypeptide(L)' 'MVGDIVWMIIMMWVVAVAAFAPLGYFIYMYTMKSGEPFGETEPHGDSESKVLDVAEQVVNAIKAKLGKK' A
#
# COMPACT_ATOMS: atom_id res chain seq x y z
N MET A 1 -8.39 -30.81 -7.40
CA MET A 1 -9.33 -30.74 -6.25
C MET A 1 -8.70 -30.07 -5.03
N VAL A 2 -7.80 -30.71 -4.26
CA VAL A 2 -7.21 -30.09 -3.06
C VAL A 2 -6.34 -28.87 -3.39
N GLY A 3 -5.53 -28.95 -4.45
CA GLY A 3 -4.68 -27.82 -4.89
C GLY A 3 -5.48 -26.59 -5.31
N ASP A 4 -6.62 -26.78 -6.00
CA ASP A 4 -7.47 -25.67 -6.45
C ASP A 4 -8.11 -24.93 -5.27
N ILE A 5 -8.51 -25.67 -4.23
CA ILE A 5 -9.07 -25.11 -3.01
C ILE A 5 -8.00 -24.29 -2.26
N VAL A 6 -6.78 -24.83 -2.13
CA VAL A 6 -5.67 -24.13 -1.48
C VAL A 6 -5.32 -22.84 -2.24
N TRP A 7 -5.29 -22.90 -3.58
CA TRP A 7 -5.02 -21.74 -4.41
C TRP A 7 -6.10 -20.65 -4.28
N MET A 8 -7.37 -21.05 -4.27
CA MET A 8 -8.50 -20.15 -4.05
C MET A 8 -8.39 -19.44 -2.70
N ILE A 9 -8.07 -20.17 -1.63
CA ILE A 9 -7.88 -19.61 -0.30
C ILE A 9 -6.74 -18.58 -0.32
N ILE A 10 -5.58 -18.92 -0.86
CA ILE A 10 -4.43 -18.00 -0.96
C ILE A 10 -4.82 -16.72 -1.70
N MET A 11 -5.54 -16.83 -2.82
CA MET A 11 -5.98 -15.67 -3.59
C MET A 11 -6.96 -14.79 -2.82
N MET A 12 -7.89 -15.37 -2.06
CA MET A 12 -8.78 -14.61 -1.19
C MET A 12 -8.01 -13.81 -0.14
N TRP A 13 -6.97 -14.40 0.46
CA TRP A 13 -6.11 -13.70 1.41
C TRP A 13 -5.32 -12.56 0.76
N VAL A 14 -4.75 -12.79 -0.43
CA VAL A 14 -4.03 -11.75 -1.18
C VAL A 14 -4.93 -10.56 -1.49
N VAL A 15 -6.14 -10.82 -1.98
CA VAL A 15 -7.12 -9.76 -2.30
C VAL A 15 -7.58 -9.04 -1.04
N ALA A 16 -7.83 -9.77 0.05
CA ALA A 16 -8.21 -9.17 1.33
C ALA A 16 -7.12 -8.23 1.85
N VAL A 17 -5.87 -8.68 1.92
CA VAL A 17 -4.76 -7.83 2.40
C VAL A 17 -4.57 -6.62 1.50
N ALA A 18 -4.65 -6.78 0.18
CA ALA A 18 -4.54 -5.65 -0.75
C ALA A 18 -5.66 -4.61 -0.58
N ALA A 19 -6.90 -5.06 -0.33
CA ALA A 19 -8.04 -4.17 -0.11
C ALA A 19 -8.01 -3.49 1.28
N PHE A 20 -7.57 -4.20 2.32
CA PHE A 20 -7.54 -3.68 3.69
C PHE A 20 -6.25 -2.95 4.05
N ALA A 21 -5.16 -3.11 3.29
CA ALA A 21 -3.90 -2.41 3.56
C ALA A 21 -4.04 -0.87 3.56
N PRO A 22 -4.74 -0.22 2.60
CA PRO A 22 -4.99 1.22 2.66
C PRO A 22 -5.80 1.63 3.90
N LEU A 23 -6.84 0.86 4.23
CA LEU A 23 -7.70 1.13 5.39
C LEU A 23 -6.92 1.02 6.71
N GLY A 24 -6.10 -0.03 6.86
CA GLY A 24 -5.22 -0.20 8.02
C GLY A 24 -4.16 0.90 8.12
N TYR A 25 -3.60 1.32 6.99
CA TYR A 25 -2.66 2.44 6.91
C TYR A 25 -3.29 3.75 7.39
N PHE A 26 -4.51 4.06 6.93
CA PHE A 26 -5.22 5.24 7.39
C PHE A 26 -5.49 5.19 8.89
N ILE A 27 -6.04 4.08 9.41
CA ILE A 27 -6.30 3.94 10.85
C ILE A 27 -5.02 4.14 11.65
N TYR A 28 -3.93 3.48 11.28
CA TYR A 28 -2.64 3.64 11.94
C TYR A 28 -2.21 5.11 11.99
N MET A 29 -2.26 5.79 10.85
CA MET A 29 -1.86 7.20 10.75
C MET A 29 -2.73 8.13 11.63
N TYR A 30 -4.05 7.90 11.68
CA TYR A 30 -4.97 8.67 12.54
C TYR A 30 -4.82 8.37 14.04
N THR A 31 -4.24 7.21 14.40
CA THR A 31 -3.98 6.84 15.81
C THR A 31 -2.64 7.35 16.34
N MET A 32 -1.76 7.87 15.49
CA MET A 32 -0.49 8.48 15.92
C MET A 32 -0.76 9.85 16.58
N LYS A 33 -0.07 10.12 17.70
CA LYS A 33 -0.42 11.10 18.74
C LYS A 33 -0.28 12.59 18.36
N SER A 34 -0.38 12.92 17.08
CA SER A 34 -0.25 14.26 16.49
C SER A 34 -1.20 14.32 15.29
N GLY A 35 -2.49 14.58 15.57
CA GLY A 35 -3.67 14.31 14.72
C GLY A 35 -3.80 15.06 13.39
N GLU A 36 -2.70 15.35 12.73
CA GLU A 36 -2.62 15.87 11.36
C GLU A 36 -1.89 14.85 10.48
N PRO A 37 -2.51 13.69 10.16
CA PRO A 37 -1.88 12.62 9.39
C PRO A 37 -1.48 13.02 7.96
N PHE A 38 -1.93 14.19 7.51
CA PHE A 38 -1.62 14.77 6.20
C PHE A 38 -1.09 16.21 6.28
N GLY A 39 -0.84 16.75 7.50
CA GLY A 39 -0.42 18.15 7.70
C GLY A 39 -1.41 19.19 7.16
N GLU A 40 -0.96 20.44 7.04
CA GLU A 40 -1.60 21.48 6.22
C GLU A 40 -1.68 20.97 4.78
N THR A 41 -2.87 20.71 4.25
CA THR A 41 -3.08 20.19 2.88
C THR A 41 -2.88 21.26 1.79
N GLU A 42 -1.98 22.21 2.03
CA GLU A 42 -1.56 23.25 1.09
C GLU A 42 -0.60 22.63 0.05
N PRO A 43 -0.84 22.79 -1.26
CA PRO A 43 -0.09 22.11 -2.30
C PRO A 43 1.29 22.75 -2.50
N HIS A 44 2.24 22.42 -1.62
CA HIS A 44 3.65 22.68 -1.86
C HIS A 44 4.26 21.45 -2.49
N GLY A 45 4.44 21.52 -3.81
CA GLY A 45 4.95 20.45 -4.68
C GLY A 45 6.38 19.99 -4.42
N ASP A 46 6.92 20.20 -3.21
CA ASP A 46 8.30 19.88 -2.81
C ASP A 46 8.40 19.20 -1.42
N SER A 47 7.30 18.76 -0.81
CA SER A 47 7.35 18.05 0.48
C SER A 47 7.75 16.59 0.28
N GLU A 48 8.93 16.21 0.77
CA GLU A 48 9.44 14.83 0.81
C GLU A 48 8.49 13.92 1.61
N SER A 49 7.54 13.30 0.91
CA SER A 49 6.62 12.33 1.50
C SER A 49 7.25 10.95 1.42
N LYS A 50 7.71 10.44 2.57
CA LYS A 50 8.25 9.08 2.71
C LYS A 50 7.27 8.00 2.21
N VAL A 51 5.97 8.30 2.20
CA VAL A 51 4.90 7.42 1.72
C VAL A 51 4.89 7.39 0.19
N LEU A 52 5.06 8.56 -0.45
CA LEU A 52 5.22 8.68 -1.90
C LEU A 52 6.50 7.97 -2.35
N ASP A 53 7.62 8.14 -1.63
CA ASP A 53 8.87 7.47 -1.97
C ASP A 53 8.75 5.94 -1.89
N VAL A 54 8.12 5.42 -0.83
CA VAL A 54 7.88 3.99 -0.67
C VAL A 54 6.90 3.48 -1.73
N ALA A 55 5.84 4.22 -2.04
CA ALA A 55 4.89 3.87 -3.09
C ALA A 55 5.58 3.85 -4.47
N GLU A 56 6.41 4.84 -4.77
CA GLU A 56 7.16 4.95 -6.01
C GLU A 56 8.20 3.83 -6.14
N GLN A 57 8.90 3.49 -5.05
CA GLN A 57 9.82 2.33 -5.02
C GLN A 57 9.07 1.01 -5.24
N VAL A 58 7.91 0.81 -4.62
CA VAL A 58 7.09 -0.39 -4.81
C VAL A 58 6.58 -0.48 -6.25
N VAL A 59 6.09 0.62 -6.81
CA VAL A 59 5.62 0.68 -8.20
C VAL A 59 6.77 0.40 -9.16
N ASN A 60 7.94 1.00 -8.94
CA ASN A 60 9.12 0.77 -9.77
C ASN A 60 9.65 -0.67 -9.65
N ALA A 61 9.62 -1.26 -8.46
CA ALA A 61 9.96 -2.67 -8.26
C ALA A 61 9.00 -3.62 -8.99
N ILE A 62 7.69 -3.33 -8.95
CA ILE A 62 6.67 -4.10 -9.67
C ILE A 62 6.87 -3.95 -11.19
N LYS A 63 7.05 -2.72 -11.69
CA LYS A 63 7.32 -2.45 -13.12
C LYS A 63 8.61 -3.13 -13.59
N ALA A 64 9.69 -3.06 -12.82
CA ALA A 64 10.97 -3.69 -13.17
C ALA A 64 10.89 -5.22 -13.19
N LYS A 65 10.02 -5.81 -12.36
CA LYS A 65 9.82 -7.27 -12.31
C LYS A 65 8.87 -7.77 -13.40
N LEU A 66 7.91 -6.96 -13.82
CA LEU A 66 6.99 -7.26 -14.94
C LEU A 66 7.62 -6.99 -16.31
N GLY A 67 8.44 -5.94 -16.45
CA GLY A 67 9.16 -5.61 -17.69
C GLY A 67 10.40 -6.45 -17.97
N LYS A 68 10.78 -7.36 -17.04
CA LYS A 68 11.86 -8.34 -17.23
C LYS A 68 11.39 -9.67 -17.84
N LYS A 69 10.17 -9.73 -18.39
CA LYS A 69 9.66 -10.89 -19.12
C LYS A 69 9.48 -10.57 -20.59
#